data_AF-A0A161MRB7-F1
#
_entry.id   AF-A0A161MRB7-F1
#
_cell.length_a   1.000
_cell.length_b   1.000
_cell.length_c   1.000
_cell.angle_alpha   90.00
_cell.angle_beta   90.00
_cell.angle_gamma   90.00
#
_symmetry.space_group_name_H-M   'P 1'
#
loop_
_entity.id
_entity.type
_entity.pdbx_description
1 polymer ?
#
loop_
_entity_poly.entity_id
_entity_poly.type
_entity_poly.pdbx_seq_one_letter_code
_entity_poly.pdbx_strand_id
1 'polypeptide(L)'
;KLLSQCVESICLCMQSSNSSEDCRCQAFLEIVTECQAKMPRLDLSIWRVEHDCPVQCPPNLVYKECFKRICEPCCAESMVSDACPETEECFPGCYCPDGYIRSGEQCVKPTECRDCQCDGYGGSSRFVTFDRMDFTFKGNCTYTL
;
A
#
# COMPACT_ATOMS: atom_id res chain seq x y z
N LYS A 1 16.50 12.05 24.84
CA LYS A 1 15.42 12.74 24.10
C LYS A 1 14.24 11.79 23.83
N LEU A 2 14.46 10.58 23.29
CA LEU A 2 13.37 9.60 23.11
C LEU A 2 12.69 9.16 24.41
N LEU A 3 13.46 8.95 25.49
CA LEU A 3 12.89 8.54 26.80
C LEU A 3 11.89 9.55 27.38
N SER A 4 12.15 10.85 27.25
CA SER A 4 11.21 11.89 27.72
C SER A 4 9.96 11.97 26.85
N GLN A 5 10.10 11.81 25.52
CA GLN A 5 8.96 11.74 24.60
C GLN A 5 8.10 10.51 24.88
N CYS A 6 8.71 9.36 25.16
CA CYS A 6 8.01 8.13 25.52
C CYS A 6 7.11 8.32 26.75
N VAL A 7 7.65 8.91 27.83
CA VAL A 7 6.88 9.17 29.05
C VAL A 7 5.71 10.11 28.77
N GLU A 8 5.92 11.14 27.94
CA GLU A 8 4.88 12.08 27.55
C GLU A 8 3.77 11.41 26.71
N SER A 9 4.13 10.63 25.69
CA SER A 9 3.19 9.86 24.85
C SER A 9 2.33 8.91 25.69
N ILE A 10 2.93 8.19 26.65
CA ILE A 10 2.19 7.29 27.55
C ILE A 10 1.21 8.09 28.42
N CYS A 11 1.67 9.18 29.05
CA CYS A 11 0.81 10.02 29.91
C CYS A 11 -0.38 10.63 29.15
N LEU A 12 -0.17 11.05 27.91
CA LEU A 12 -1.25 11.58 27.06
C LEU A 12 -2.24 10.49 26.65
N CYS A 13 -1.75 9.30 26.29
CA CYS A 13 -2.61 8.17 25.93
C CYS A 13 -3.45 7.66 27.12
N MET A 14 -2.92 7.67 28.34
CA MET A 14 -3.71 7.24 29.50
C MET A 14 -4.88 8.19 29.80
N GLN A 15 -4.78 9.47 29.42
CA GLN A 15 -5.87 10.43 29.59
C GLN A 15 -7.07 10.11 28.69
N SER A 16 -6.87 9.36 27.59
CA SER A 16 -7.93 8.99 26.64
C SER A 16 -8.65 7.68 26.98
N SER A 17 -8.57 7.20 28.22
CA SER A 17 -9.23 5.95 28.69
C SER A 17 -8.71 4.64 28.03
N ASN A 18 -7.49 4.65 27.50
CA ASN A 18 -6.83 3.44 27.00
C ASN A 18 -6.16 2.66 28.15
N SER A 19 -5.91 1.37 27.93
CA SER A 19 -5.18 0.57 28.92
C SER A 19 -3.71 1.03 29.00
N SER A 20 -3.09 0.84 30.16
CA SER A 20 -1.66 1.15 30.33
C SER A 20 -0.79 0.34 29.38
N GLU A 21 -1.23 -0.87 28.98
CA GLU A 21 -0.52 -1.74 28.05
C GLU A 21 -0.57 -1.19 26.62
N ASP A 22 -1.74 -0.76 26.15
CA ASP A 22 -1.90 -0.18 24.81
C ASP A 22 -1.05 1.08 24.65
N CYS A 23 -1.08 1.96 25.65
CA CYS A 23 -0.30 3.20 25.64
C CYS A 23 1.21 2.95 25.63
N ARG A 24 1.67 1.93 26.36
CA ARG A 24 3.06 1.50 26.36
C ARG A 24 3.46 0.94 24.99
N CYS A 25 2.63 0.09 24.40
CA CYS A 25 2.89 -0.49 23.08
C CYS A 25 2.89 0.56 21.96
N GLN A 26 2.02 1.57 22.05
CA GLN A 26 2.04 2.71 21.14
C GLN A 26 3.34 3.52 21.27
N ALA A 27 3.79 3.79 22.49
CA ALA A 27 5.03 4.53 22.72
C ALA A 27 6.27 3.75 22.22
N PHE A 28 6.31 2.43 22.42
CA PHE A 28 7.37 1.60 21.83
C PHE A 28 7.33 1.61 20.30
N LEU A 29 6.15 1.56 19.70
CA LEU A 29 6.01 1.60 18.25
C LEU A 29 6.61 2.89 17.66
N GLU A 30 6.35 4.05 18.27
CA GLU A 30 6.93 5.34 17.85
C GLU A 30 8.47 5.29 17.86
N ILE A 31 9.06 4.77 18.93
CA ILE A 31 10.52 4.62 19.08
C ILE A 31 11.08 3.69 18.02
N VAL A 32 10.48 2.50 17.86
CA VAL A 32 10.94 1.48 16.92
C VAL A 32 10.89 2.00 15.48
N THR A 33 9.80 2.70 15.13
CA THR A 33 9.60 3.28 13.80
C THR A 33 10.68 4.33 13.50
N GLU A 34 10.97 5.22 14.45
CA GLU A 34 12.04 6.23 14.29
C GLU A 34 13.43 5.58 14.20
N CYS A 35 13.67 4.54 15.01
CA CYS A 35 14.92 3.78 14.98
C CYS A 35 15.13 3.07 13.64
N GLN A 36 14.11 2.39 13.11
CA GLN A 36 14.19 1.69 11.82
C GLN A 36 14.37 2.65 10.63
N ALA A 37 13.70 3.81 10.66
CA ALA A 37 13.87 4.84 9.64
C ALA A 37 15.31 5.37 9.59
N LYS A 38 15.95 5.56 10.76
CA LYS A 38 17.35 6.02 10.85
C LYS A 38 18.38 4.92 10.63
N MET A 39 18.04 3.68 10.97
CA MET A 39 18.94 2.52 10.96
C MET A 39 18.27 1.33 10.27
N PRO A 40 18.19 1.31 8.92
CA PRO A 40 17.43 0.30 8.18
C PRO A 40 17.97 -1.13 8.28
N ARG A 41 19.20 -1.29 8.78
CA ARG A 41 19.87 -2.60 8.96
C ARG A 41 19.68 -3.17 10.36
N LEU A 42 19.09 -2.40 11.28
CA LEU A 42 18.84 -2.86 12.63
C LEU A 42 17.57 -3.72 12.62
N ASP A 43 17.73 -4.99 12.97
CA ASP A 43 16.59 -5.90 13.13
C ASP A 43 15.91 -5.60 14.47
N LEU A 44 14.68 -5.09 14.40
CA LEU A 44 13.82 -4.85 15.55
C LEU A 44 12.61 -5.77 15.55
N SER A 45 12.50 -6.76 14.66
CA SER A 45 11.26 -7.53 14.42
C SER A 45 10.72 -8.29 15.64
N ILE A 46 11.52 -8.51 16.69
CA ILE A 46 11.13 -9.25 17.90
C ILE A 46 10.61 -8.37 19.06
N TRP A 47 10.67 -7.03 18.94
CA TRP A 47 10.37 -6.11 20.03
C TRP A 47 8.96 -6.33 20.62
N ARG A 48 8.00 -6.71 19.76
CA ARG A 48 6.62 -6.99 20.17
C ARG A 48 6.49 -8.22 21.06
N VAL A 49 7.31 -9.24 20.82
CA VAL A 49 7.32 -10.46 21.63
C VAL A 49 8.02 -10.18 22.96
N GLU A 50 9.14 -9.45 22.92
CA GLU A 50 9.93 -9.11 24.11
C GLU A 50 9.17 -8.18 25.06
N HIS A 51 8.34 -7.30 24.52
CA HIS A 51 7.56 -6.33 25.28
C HIS A 51 6.07 -6.69 25.38
N ASP A 52 5.65 -7.88 24.99
CA ASP A 52 4.24 -8.31 25.08
C ASP A 52 3.25 -7.28 24.48
N CYS A 53 3.48 -6.94 23.21
CA CYS A 53 2.70 -5.98 22.44
C CYS A 53 2.10 -6.65 21.19
N PRO A 54 1.14 -7.58 21.37
CA PRO A 54 0.56 -8.34 20.28
C PRO A 54 -0.19 -7.44 19.31
N VAL A 55 -0.13 -7.77 18.02
CA VAL A 55 -0.93 -7.12 16.98
C VAL A 55 -1.77 -8.15 16.27
N GLN A 56 -3.03 -7.81 16.04
CA GLN A 56 -3.95 -8.62 15.26
C GLN A 56 -4.23 -7.91 13.94
N CYS A 57 -3.86 -8.55 12.85
CA CYS A 57 -4.26 -8.11 11.52
C CYS A 57 -5.55 -8.81 11.09
N PRO A 58 -6.38 -8.16 10.25
CA PRO A 58 -7.48 -8.83 9.58
C PRO A 58 -7.00 -10.08 8.80
N PRO A 59 -7.91 -11.03 8.53
CA PRO A 59 -7.57 -12.23 7.76
C PRO A 59 -6.86 -11.90 6.45
N ASN A 60 -5.85 -12.71 6.09
CA ASN A 60 -5.03 -12.56 4.88
C ASN A 60 -4.11 -11.33 4.83
N LEU A 61 -4.00 -10.55 5.91
CA LEU A 61 -3.01 -9.50 6.06
C LEU A 61 -1.90 -9.92 7.02
N VAL A 62 -0.70 -9.43 6.77
CA VAL A 62 0.49 -9.67 7.57
C VAL A 62 0.95 -8.33 8.13
N TYR A 63 1.27 -8.32 9.42
CA TYR A 63 1.84 -7.14 10.05
C TYR A 63 3.27 -6.92 9.57
N LYS A 64 3.59 -5.68 9.18
CA LYS A 64 4.94 -5.25 8.84
C LYS A 64 5.32 -4.08 9.74
N GLU A 65 6.48 -4.18 10.38
CA GLU A 65 7.04 -3.11 11.23
C GLU A 65 7.43 -1.88 10.41
N CYS A 66 7.96 -2.09 9.20
CA CYS A 66 8.35 -1.02 8.30
C CYS A 66 7.93 -1.38 6.88
N PHE A 67 6.86 -0.76 6.40
CA PHE A 67 6.49 -0.75 5.01
C PHE A 67 7.06 0.50 4.33
N LYS A 68 7.91 0.29 3.32
CA LYS A 68 8.72 1.32 2.65
C LYS A 68 8.01 2.01 1.48
N ARG A 69 6.69 2.18 1.57
CA ARG A 69 5.87 2.81 0.54
C ARG A 69 4.78 3.63 1.19
N ILE A 70 4.47 4.78 0.60
CA ILE A 70 3.45 5.72 1.11
C ILE A 70 2.03 5.13 0.92
N CYS A 71 1.87 4.19 0.00
CA CYS A 71 0.63 3.54 -0.38
C CYS A 71 0.83 2.02 -0.55
N GLU A 72 -0.26 1.27 -0.53
CA GLU A 72 -0.24 -0.15 -0.87
C GLU A 72 -0.63 -0.33 -2.35
N PRO A 73 0.17 -1.07 -3.15
CA PRO A 73 -0.18 -1.32 -4.54
C PRO A 73 -1.55 -2.02 -4.64
N CYS A 74 -2.41 -1.52 -5.53
CA CYS A 74 -3.71 -2.12 -5.80
C CYS A 74 -3.93 -2.42 -7.29
N CYS A 75 -4.89 -3.27 -7.61
CA CYS A 75 -5.19 -3.64 -9.01
C CYS A 75 -5.56 -2.40 -9.86
N ALA A 76 -6.27 -1.42 -9.29
CA ALA A 76 -6.66 -0.19 -10.00
C ALA A 76 -5.46 0.67 -10.42
N GLU A 77 -4.39 0.64 -9.64
CA GLU A 77 -3.16 1.41 -9.86
C GLU A 77 -2.09 0.64 -10.63
N SER A 78 -2.27 -0.68 -10.80
CA SER A 78 -1.30 -1.55 -11.50
C SER A 78 -1.13 -1.21 -12.99
N MET A 79 -1.99 -0.33 -13.54
CA MET A 79 -1.88 0.19 -14.90
C MET A 79 -1.09 1.50 -15.02
N VAL A 80 -0.69 2.11 -13.90
CA VAL A 80 0.04 3.37 -13.87
C VAL A 80 1.46 3.12 -13.34
N SER A 81 2.47 3.38 -14.18
CA SER A 81 3.88 3.39 -13.74
C SER A 81 4.05 4.41 -12.61
N ASP A 82 4.75 4.05 -11.54
CA ASP A 82 5.05 4.89 -10.37
C ASP A 82 3.84 5.33 -9.52
N ALA A 83 2.69 4.66 -9.62
CA ALA A 83 1.51 4.98 -8.80
C ALA A 83 1.79 4.95 -7.30
N CYS A 84 2.77 4.13 -6.87
CA CYS A 84 3.15 4.04 -5.49
C CYS A 84 4.68 4.03 -5.28
N PRO A 85 5.29 5.21 -5.08
CA PRO A 85 6.74 5.32 -4.94
C PRO A 85 7.24 4.74 -3.62
N GLU A 86 8.45 4.20 -3.67
CA GLU A 86 9.19 3.78 -2.48
C GLU A 86 9.70 4.99 -1.70
N THR A 87 9.77 4.85 -0.38
CA THR A 87 10.29 5.86 0.54
C THR A 87 11.18 5.22 1.59
N GLU A 88 12.07 6.01 2.18
CA GLU A 88 12.88 5.62 3.35
C GLU A 88 12.12 5.77 4.67
N GLU A 89 10.91 6.32 4.63
CA GLU A 89 10.01 6.35 5.78
C GLU A 89 9.41 4.97 6.04
N CYS A 90 9.27 4.62 7.32
CA CYS A 90 8.68 3.37 7.76
C CYS A 90 7.22 3.58 8.14
N PHE A 91 6.32 2.86 7.47
CA PHE A 91 4.92 2.80 7.84
C PHE A 91 4.59 1.45 8.48
N PRO A 92 4.40 1.38 9.80
CA PRO A 92 3.97 0.17 10.49
C PRO A 92 2.48 -0.10 10.23
N GLY A 93 2.12 -1.35 9.91
CA GLY A 93 0.72 -1.69 9.61
C GLY A 93 0.47 -3.10 9.11
N CYS A 94 -0.79 -3.38 8.78
CA CYS A 94 -1.22 -4.66 8.22
C CYS A 94 -1.34 -4.55 6.70
N TYR A 95 -0.54 -5.33 5.98
CA TYR A 95 -0.43 -5.27 4.53
C TYR A 95 -0.61 -6.65 3.90
N CYS A 96 -0.81 -6.69 2.59
CA CYS A 96 -0.79 -7.94 1.86
C CYS A 96 0.58 -8.65 1.98
N PRO A 97 0.60 -9.99 1.96
CA PRO A 97 1.83 -10.77 1.93
C PRO A 97 2.71 -10.38 0.72
N ASP A 98 4.01 -10.63 0.83
CA ASP A 98 4.93 -10.33 -0.27
C ASP A 98 4.54 -11.05 -1.56
N GLY A 99 4.53 -10.32 -2.67
CA GLY A 99 4.09 -10.82 -3.98
C GLY A 99 2.58 -10.75 -4.22
N TYR A 100 1.80 -10.23 -3.27
CA TYR A 100 0.37 -9.97 -3.41
C TYR A 100 0.09 -8.46 -3.39
N ILE A 101 -1.01 -8.06 -4.02
CA ILE A 101 -1.49 -6.68 -4.08
C ILE A 101 -2.98 -6.62 -3.76
N ARG A 102 -3.47 -5.43 -3.41
CA ARG A 102 -4.84 -5.27 -2.94
C ARG A 102 -5.83 -5.27 -4.11
N SER A 103 -6.89 -6.07 -3.99
CA SER A 103 -8.08 -6.03 -4.85
C SER A 103 -9.31 -5.96 -3.95
N GLY A 104 -9.81 -4.75 -3.72
CA GLY A 104 -10.85 -4.50 -2.73
C GLY A 104 -10.42 -4.95 -1.32
N GLU A 105 -11.11 -5.94 -0.77
CA GLU A 105 -10.82 -6.52 0.56
C GLU A 105 -9.89 -7.74 0.51
N GLN A 106 -9.45 -8.17 -0.69
CA GLN A 106 -8.63 -9.37 -0.87
C GLN A 106 -7.21 -9.04 -1.32
N CYS A 107 -6.28 -9.94 -0.99
CA CYS A 107 -4.91 -9.92 -1.51
C CYS A 107 -4.81 -10.93 -2.66
N VAL A 108 -4.52 -10.43 -3.86
CA VAL A 108 -4.43 -11.24 -5.08
C VAL A 108 -3.05 -11.12 -5.71
N LYS A 109 -2.69 -12.05 -6.60
CA LYS A 109 -1.43 -11.92 -7.34
C LYS A 109 -1.56 -10.79 -8.38
N PRO A 110 -0.49 -10.03 -8.66
CA PRO A 110 -0.52 -9.00 -9.71
C PRO A 110 -1.00 -9.51 -11.08
N THR A 111 -0.77 -10.78 -11.38
CA THR A 111 -1.24 -11.44 -12.62
C THR A 111 -2.77 -11.60 -12.68
N GLU A 112 -3.44 -11.64 -11.53
CA GLU A 112 -4.89 -11.81 -11.40
C GLU A 112 -5.63 -10.47 -11.49
N CYS A 113 -4.94 -9.33 -11.37
CA CYS A 113 -5.52 -7.99 -11.57
C CYS A 113 -5.85 -7.68 -13.03
N ARG A 114 -5.47 -8.55 -13.97
CA ARG A 114 -5.84 -8.40 -15.38
C ARG A 114 -7.28 -8.87 -15.54
N ASP A 115 -8.23 -7.98 -15.25
CA ASP A 115 -9.54 -8.10 -15.88
C ASP A 115 -9.31 -8.01 -17.38
N CYS A 116 -9.60 -9.10 -18.09
CA CYS A 116 -9.58 -9.19 -19.55
C CYS A 116 -10.66 -8.29 -20.20
N GLN A 117 -11.08 -7.21 -19.56
CA GLN A 117 -11.88 -6.18 -20.21
C GLN A 117 -10.93 -5.17 -20.84
N CYS A 118 -10.31 -5.60 -21.94
CA CYS A 118 -10.09 -4.65 -23.01
C CYS A 118 -11.49 -4.20 -23.43
N ASP A 119 -11.93 -3.03 -22.98
CA ASP A 119 -12.84 -2.22 -23.79
C ASP A 119 -12.03 -1.80 -25.03
N GLY A 120 -11.77 -2.77 -25.90
CA GLY A 120 -11.51 -2.48 -27.29
C GLY A 120 -12.75 -1.73 -27.72
N TYR A 121 -12.58 -0.48 -28.11
CA TYR A 121 -13.59 0.29 -28.83
C TYR A 121 -13.86 -0.39 -30.19
N GLY A 122 -14.34 -1.62 -30.18
CA GLY A 122 -14.69 -2.46 -31.33
C GLY A 122 -16.13 -2.24 -31.76
N GLY A 123 -16.61 -0.99 -31.67
CA GLY A 123 -17.96 -0.60 -32.06
C GLY A 123 -18.00 0.27 -33.32
N SER A 124 -16.90 0.88 -33.73
CA SER A 124 -16.82 1.66 -34.98
C SER A 124 -15.35 1.84 -35.36
N SER A 125 -14.96 1.46 -36.58
CA SER A 125 -13.60 1.67 -37.08
C SER A 125 -13.28 3.16 -37.07
N ARG A 126 -12.46 3.58 -36.10
CA ARG A 126 -12.02 4.96 -35.94
C ARG A 126 -10.66 5.12 -36.63
N PHE A 127 -10.56 6.01 -37.59
CA PHE A 127 -9.35 6.28 -38.36
C PHE A 127 -8.86 7.69 -38.07
N VAL A 128 -7.55 7.84 -37.86
CA VAL A 128 -6.90 9.14 -37.77
C VAL A 128 -6.08 9.35 -39.04
N THR A 129 -6.38 10.41 -39.78
CA THR A 129 -5.68 10.77 -41.01
C THR A 129 -4.34 11.48 -40.73
N PHE A 130 -3.49 11.65 -41.74
CA PHE A 130 -2.14 12.24 -41.59
C PHE A 130 -2.14 13.67 -41.04
N ASP A 131 -3.22 14.42 -41.26
CA ASP A 131 -3.50 15.74 -40.72
C ASP A 131 -4.13 15.72 -39.30
N ARG A 132 -4.13 14.55 -38.66
CA ARG A 132 -4.66 14.29 -37.30
C ARG A 132 -6.16 14.48 -37.15
N MET A 133 -6.91 14.39 -38.23
CA MET A 133 -8.38 14.40 -38.16
C MET A 133 -8.92 13.01 -37.82
N ASP A 134 -9.93 12.99 -36.98
CA ASP A 134 -10.54 11.79 -36.41
C ASP A 134 -11.86 11.48 -37.11
N PHE A 135 -11.95 10.29 -37.72
CA PHE A 135 -13.12 9.86 -38.47
C PHE A 135 -13.64 8.52 -37.96
N THR A 136 -14.97 8.45 -37.81
CA THR A 136 -15.66 7.19 -37.53
C THR A 136 -16.24 6.66 -38.83
N PHE A 137 -15.76 5.50 -39.28
CA PHE A 137 -16.17 4.90 -40.54
C PHE A 137 -16.99 3.64 -40.30
N LYS A 138 -18.24 3.66 -40.75
CA LYS A 138 -19.14 2.49 -40.76
C LYS A 138 -19.27 1.94 -42.18
N GLY A 139 -18.15 1.48 -42.74
CA GLY A 139 -18.14 0.86 -44.07
C GLY A 139 -18.65 -0.57 -44.04
N ASN A 140 -19.32 -0.99 -45.12
CA ASN A 140 -19.75 -2.37 -45.36
C ASN A 140 -19.07 -3.00 -46.60
N CYS A 141 -18.03 -2.36 -47.13
CA CYS A 141 -17.27 -2.78 -48.30
C CYS A 141 -15.75 -2.78 -48.02
N THR A 142 -14.97 -3.31 -48.95
CA THR A 142 -13.50 -3.22 -48.93
C THR A 142 -13.06 -1.87 -49.48
N TYR A 143 -12.24 -1.15 -48.71
CA TYR A 143 -11.69 0.15 -49.08
C TYR A 143 -10.17 0.07 -49.01
N THR A 144 -9.49 0.62 -50.02
CA THR A 144 -8.05 0.88 -49.98
C THR A 144 -7.81 2.23 -49.32
N LEU A 145 -7.03 2.21 -48.24
CA LEU A 145 -6.56 3.38 -47.50
C LEU A 145 -5.43 4.09 -48.24
#